data_AF-A0AAE1HKQ7-F1
#
_entry.id   AF-A0AAE1HKQ7-F1
#
_cell.length_a   1.000
_cell.length_b   1.000
_cell.length_c   1.000
_cell.angle_alpha   90.00
_cell.angle_beta   90.00
_cell.angle_gamma   90.00
#
_symmetry.space_group_name_H-M   'P 1'
#
loop_
_entity.id
_entity.type
_entity.pdbx_description
1 polymer ?
#
loop_
_entity_poly.entity_id
_entity_poly.type
_entity_poly.pdbx_seq_one_letter_code
_entity_poly.pdbx_strand_id
1 'polypeptide(L)'
;MFCTHLTGLLCLQTLLGALLSVQAADLQRLHLIPQFAGLSAAALGAVQQDAQCTTANPPGATAVKNVCDGCNAVKPCVNAGPLGWVAAASQACPTRTPWCNDGVCNATAPTGSCNTAQPDPSFTCTSSGYFPNLSSCSKYWICIGNDANPTSLQAYAGDCSAFSNAAYDPRTGQCVQKSQSTCTTVTCRGVGNQVYTPAPWMYVTCLSNSVTDALVVACANKNQSLTNGVCANACNAAGRFPWYDENSSTITDTASFYECVQNGKTFGSPVKGTCPTGSTFDVASSQCKAQAAQP
;
A
#
# COMPACT_ATOMS: atom_id res chain seq x y z
N MET A 1 1.20 -5.49 -75.48
CA MET A 1 1.90 -4.23 -75.77
C MET A 1 3.03 -4.09 -74.75
N PHE A 2 4.25 -4.25 -75.25
CA PHE A 2 5.57 -3.95 -74.69
C PHE A 2 5.93 -4.30 -73.23
N CYS A 3 6.58 -5.45 -73.07
CA CYS A 3 7.88 -5.50 -72.39
C CYS A 3 8.73 -6.63 -73.01
N THR A 4 9.32 -6.33 -74.16
CA THR A 4 10.26 -7.20 -74.89
C THR A 4 11.59 -6.47 -75.00
N HIS A 5 12.65 -7.18 -74.60
CA HIS A 5 14.06 -6.88 -74.87
C HIS A 5 14.66 -5.65 -74.18
N LEU A 6 14.94 -5.76 -72.89
CA LEU A 6 16.21 -5.30 -72.29
C LEU A 6 16.33 -5.89 -70.87
N THR A 7 17.55 -6.19 -70.42
CA THR A 7 17.91 -6.54 -69.02
C THR A 7 17.55 -7.93 -68.49
N GLY A 8 18.07 -8.98 -69.12
CA GLY A 8 18.10 -10.33 -68.55
C GLY A 8 19.03 -10.50 -67.32
N LEU A 9 19.97 -9.56 -67.08
CA LEU A 9 20.95 -9.67 -66.00
C LEU A 9 20.54 -8.96 -64.69
N LEU A 10 19.68 -7.93 -64.74
CA LEU A 10 19.25 -7.20 -63.54
C LEU A 10 18.07 -7.87 -62.80
N CYS A 11 17.20 -8.60 -63.51
CA CYS A 11 16.08 -9.30 -62.86
C CYS A 11 16.55 -10.51 -62.01
N LEU A 12 17.67 -11.13 -62.38
CA LEU A 12 18.23 -12.27 -61.65
C LEU A 12 18.93 -11.85 -60.34
N GLN A 13 19.51 -10.64 -60.27
CA GLN A 13 20.15 -10.15 -59.03
C GLN A 13 19.13 -9.78 -57.95
N THR A 14 17.97 -9.24 -58.31
CA THR A 14 16.89 -8.96 -57.34
C THR A 14 16.22 -10.23 -56.82
N LEU A 15 16.10 -11.28 -57.63
CA LEU A 15 15.56 -12.57 -57.18
C LEU A 15 16.55 -13.33 -56.28
N LEU A 16 17.85 -13.32 -56.60
CA LEU A 16 18.87 -13.95 -55.74
C LEU A 16 19.01 -13.21 -54.40
N GLY A 17 18.88 -11.89 -54.36
CA GLY A 17 18.87 -11.12 -53.11
C GLY A 17 17.70 -11.47 -52.20
N ALA A 18 16.50 -11.67 -52.76
CA ALA A 18 15.33 -12.11 -52.01
C ALA A 18 15.48 -13.56 -51.49
N LEU A 19 16.00 -14.48 -52.31
CA LEU A 19 16.23 -15.88 -51.92
C LEU A 19 17.32 -16.05 -50.85
N LEU A 20 18.38 -15.23 -50.86
CA LEU A 20 19.43 -15.26 -49.85
C LEU A 20 18.99 -14.61 -48.52
N SER A 21 18.07 -13.65 -48.54
CA SER A 21 17.49 -13.07 -47.31
C SER A 21 16.50 -13.99 -46.58
N VAL A 22 15.89 -14.95 -47.30
CA VAL A 22 14.95 -15.92 -46.71
C VAL A 22 15.70 -17.07 -46.02
N GLN A 23 16.86 -17.49 -46.52
CA GLN A 23 17.59 -18.62 -45.95
C GLN A 23 18.29 -18.33 -44.61
N ALA A 24 18.67 -17.09 -44.33
CA ALA A 24 19.27 -16.73 -43.04
C ALA A 24 18.24 -16.69 -41.88
N ALA A 25 17.00 -16.29 -42.17
CA ALA A 25 15.93 -16.24 -41.16
C ALA A 25 15.35 -17.63 -40.85
N ASP A 26 15.31 -18.54 -41.83
CA ASP A 26 14.72 -19.87 -41.64
C ASP A 26 15.66 -20.86 -40.93
N LEU A 27 16.99 -20.75 -41.08
CA LEU A 27 17.90 -21.65 -40.36
C LEU A 27 17.97 -21.37 -38.85
N GLN A 28 17.68 -20.13 -38.42
CA GLN A 28 17.58 -19.80 -37.00
C GLN A 28 16.30 -20.35 -36.34
N ARG A 29 15.27 -20.71 -37.12
CA ARG A 29 14.03 -21.31 -36.58
C ARG A 29 14.20 -22.76 -36.12
N LEU A 30 15.17 -23.50 -36.66
CA LEU A 30 15.40 -24.92 -36.32
C LEU A 30 15.96 -25.15 -34.91
N HIS A 31 16.39 -24.09 -34.21
CA HIS A 31 16.87 -24.17 -32.81
C HIS A 31 16.00 -23.36 -31.84
N LEU A 32 14.86 -22.82 -32.30
CA LEU A 32 13.95 -22.13 -31.41
C LEU A 32 13.20 -23.14 -30.54
N ILE A 33 13.20 -22.85 -29.25
CA ILE A 33 12.49 -23.61 -28.24
C ILE A 33 11.01 -23.68 -28.67
N PRO A 34 10.32 -24.85 -28.55
CA PRO A 34 8.96 -25.06 -29.10
C PRO A 34 7.93 -23.98 -28.75
N GLN A 35 8.17 -23.25 -27.68
CA GLN A 35 7.34 -22.16 -27.15
C GLN A 35 7.33 -20.90 -28.05
N PHE A 36 8.25 -20.78 -29.00
CA PHE A 36 8.28 -19.67 -29.96
C PHE A 36 7.82 -20.06 -31.38
N ALA A 37 7.46 -21.34 -31.59
CA ALA A 37 7.14 -21.86 -32.92
C ALA A 37 5.88 -21.23 -33.56
N GLY A 38 5.05 -20.52 -32.78
CA GLY A 38 3.84 -19.84 -33.25
C GLY A 38 3.96 -18.32 -33.43
N LEU A 39 5.10 -17.70 -33.09
CA LEU A 39 5.23 -16.23 -33.16
C LEU A 39 5.59 -15.76 -34.57
N SER A 40 4.97 -14.65 -35.01
CA SER A 40 5.35 -13.95 -36.23
C SER A 40 6.71 -13.27 -36.06
N ALA A 41 7.41 -12.99 -37.16
CA ALA A 41 8.69 -12.26 -37.11
C ALA A 41 8.56 -10.88 -36.43
N ALA A 42 7.42 -10.21 -36.60
CA ALA A 42 7.12 -8.95 -35.91
C ALA A 42 6.96 -9.14 -34.40
N ALA A 43 6.29 -10.22 -33.95
CA ALA A 43 6.15 -10.54 -32.54
C ALA A 43 7.50 -10.90 -31.90
N LEU A 44 8.36 -11.63 -32.61
CA LEU A 44 9.73 -11.93 -32.20
C LEU A 44 10.59 -10.67 -32.08
N GLY A 45 10.46 -9.72 -33.01
CA GLY A 45 11.16 -8.44 -32.96
C GLY A 45 10.69 -7.49 -31.85
N ALA A 46 9.50 -7.71 -31.30
CA ALA A 46 8.96 -6.96 -30.18
C ALA A 46 9.32 -7.56 -28.80
N VAL A 47 9.90 -8.76 -28.76
CA VAL A 47 10.34 -9.38 -27.50
C VAL A 47 11.52 -8.59 -26.96
N GLN A 48 11.33 -7.99 -25.78
CA GLN A 48 12.39 -7.30 -25.06
C GLN A 48 12.91 -8.17 -23.90
N GLN A 49 14.16 -7.94 -23.54
CA GLN A 49 14.76 -8.53 -22.35
C GLN A 49 13.94 -8.14 -21.11
N ASP A 50 13.65 -9.13 -20.26
CA ASP A 50 12.93 -8.90 -19.00
C ASP A 50 13.95 -8.73 -17.86
N ALA A 51 13.91 -7.58 -17.19
CA ALA A 51 14.84 -7.26 -16.12
C ALA A 51 14.75 -8.24 -14.95
N GLN A 52 13.54 -8.67 -14.57
CA GLN A 52 13.35 -9.60 -13.45
C GLN A 52 13.86 -10.99 -13.79
N CYS A 53 13.59 -11.50 -14.99
CA CYS A 53 14.16 -12.77 -15.46
C CYS A 53 15.69 -12.72 -15.57
N THR A 54 16.25 -11.57 -15.98
CA THR A 54 17.71 -11.37 -16.05
C THR A 54 18.34 -11.41 -14.67
N THR A 55 17.76 -10.73 -13.69
CA THR A 55 18.23 -10.74 -12.30
C THR A 55 18.13 -12.12 -11.66
N ALA A 56 17.03 -12.85 -11.92
CA ALA A 56 16.82 -14.18 -11.37
C ALA A 56 17.76 -15.25 -11.94
N ASN A 57 18.33 -15.00 -13.13
CA ASN A 57 19.16 -15.95 -13.87
C ASN A 57 20.52 -15.32 -14.26
N PRO A 58 21.40 -15.02 -13.29
CA PRO A 58 22.71 -14.46 -13.57
C PRO A 58 23.60 -15.42 -14.37
N PRO A 59 24.66 -14.92 -15.05
CA PRO A 59 25.63 -15.78 -15.73
C PRO A 59 26.17 -16.88 -14.80
N GLY A 60 26.12 -18.13 -15.25
CA GLY A 60 26.54 -19.30 -14.46
C GLY A 60 25.45 -19.91 -13.57
N ALA A 61 24.20 -19.45 -13.65
CA ALA A 61 23.08 -20.12 -13.00
C ALA A 61 22.96 -21.59 -13.46
N THR A 62 22.93 -22.51 -12.51
CA THR A 62 22.87 -23.96 -12.76
C THR A 62 21.45 -24.46 -13.03
N ALA A 63 20.43 -23.65 -12.72
CA ALA A 63 19.03 -23.93 -12.98
C ALA A 63 18.30 -22.65 -13.42
N VAL A 64 17.38 -22.80 -14.36
CA VAL A 64 16.50 -21.71 -14.81
C VAL A 64 15.48 -21.42 -13.72
N LYS A 65 15.43 -20.17 -13.26
CA LYS A 65 14.45 -19.66 -12.31
C LYS A 65 13.38 -18.87 -13.05
N ASN A 66 12.12 -19.22 -12.81
CA ASN A 66 11.00 -18.35 -13.12
C ASN A 66 10.96 -17.20 -12.12
N VAL A 67 10.12 -16.21 -12.38
CA VAL A 67 9.87 -15.13 -11.42
C VAL A 67 8.38 -14.95 -11.21
N CYS A 68 8.01 -14.36 -10.08
CA CYS A 68 6.61 -14.08 -9.79
C CYS A 68 6.12 -12.89 -10.63
N ASP A 69 4.92 -13.04 -11.19
CA ASP A 69 4.15 -11.94 -11.77
C ASP A 69 3.00 -11.64 -10.80
N GLY A 70 3.23 -10.67 -9.91
CA GLY A 70 2.39 -10.49 -8.74
C GLY A 70 2.46 -11.70 -7.80
N CYS A 71 1.33 -12.03 -7.17
CA CYS A 71 1.30 -13.00 -6.06
C CYS A 71 0.64 -14.30 -6.35
N ASN A 72 -0.04 -14.38 -7.47
CA ASN A 72 -0.85 -15.52 -7.86
C ASN A 72 -0.54 -15.93 -9.30
N ALA A 73 0.58 -15.50 -9.86
CA ALA A 73 1.07 -15.96 -11.14
C ALA A 73 2.60 -16.07 -11.15
N VAL A 74 3.07 -17.00 -11.98
CA VAL A 74 4.48 -17.18 -12.34
C VAL A 74 4.65 -16.77 -13.78
N LYS A 75 5.69 -15.99 -14.09
CA LYS A 75 6.13 -15.78 -15.47
C LYS A 75 7.36 -16.64 -15.75
N PRO A 76 7.26 -17.63 -16.67
CA PRO A 76 8.39 -18.47 -17.01
C PRO A 76 9.51 -17.65 -17.65
N CYS A 77 10.75 -17.88 -17.24
CA CYS A 77 11.91 -17.21 -17.83
C CYS A 77 12.54 -18.09 -18.89
N VAL A 78 12.76 -17.53 -20.07
CA VAL A 78 13.33 -18.26 -21.21
C VAL A 78 14.56 -17.53 -21.71
N ASN A 79 15.64 -18.26 -21.94
CA ASN A 79 16.85 -17.68 -22.55
C ASN A 79 16.66 -17.66 -24.07
N ALA A 80 16.57 -16.45 -24.65
CA ALA A 80 16.39 -16.21 -26.07
C ALA A 80 17.73 -15.96 -26.80
N GLY A 81 18.84 -16.51 -26.28
CA GLY A 81 20.16 -16.41 -26.90
C GLY A 81 20.72 -14.99 -26.84
N PRO A 82 21.07 -14.35 -27.97
CA PRO A 82 21.63 -12.99 -27.98
C PRO A 82 20.74 -11.92 -27.34
N LEU A 83 19.43 -12.16 -27.26
CA LEU A 83 18.46 -11.24 -26.63
C LEU A 83 18.46 -11.34 -25.09
N GLY A 84 19.15 -12.34 -24.52
CA GLY A 84 19.17 -12.59 -23.08
C GLY A 84 17.89 -13.24 -22.56
N TRP A 85 17.57 -12.99 -21.30
CA TRP A 85 16.41 -13.56 -20.62
C TRP A 85 15.14 -12.77 -20.90
N VAL A 86 14.11 -13.47 -21.37
CA VAL A 86 12.79 -12.91 -21.68
C VAL A 86 11.73 -13.61 -20.84
N ALA A 87 10.65 -12.90 -20.51
CA ALA A 87 9.50 -13.48 -19.83
C ALA A 87 8.51 -14.06 -20.85
N ALA A 88 8.09 -15.31 -20.63
CA ALA A 88 6.94 -15.89 -21.32
C ALA A 88 5.63 -15.36 -20.72
N ALA A 89 4.50 -15.72 -21.33
CA ALA A 89 3.18 -15.36 -20.82
C ALA A 89 2.98 -15.88 -19.38
N SER A 90 2.51 -15.00 -18.51
CA SER A 90 2.24 -15.31 -17.11
C SER A 90 1.19 -16.40 -16.97
N GLN A 91 1.41 -17.30 -16.02
CA GLN A 91 0.53 -18.42 -15.72
C GLN A 91 0.03 -18.29 -14.30
N ALA A 92 -1.30 -18.33 -14.12
CA ALA A 92 -1.90 -18.29 -12.80
C ALA A 92 -1.46 -19.51 -11.97
N CYS A 93 -1.18 -19.26 -10.69
CA CYS A 93 -0.87 -20.31 -9.74
C CYS A 93 -2.08 -21.20 -9.48
N PRO A 94 -1.90 -22.53 -9.34
CA PRO A 94 -2.98 -23.44 -9.05
C PRO A 94 -3.69 -23.11 -7.73
N THR A 95 -4.97 -23.47 -7.61
CA THR A 95 -5.77 -23.22 -6.39
C THR A 95 -5.20 -23.87 -5.12
N ARG A 96 -4.45 -24.97 -5.24
CA ARG A 96 -3.77 -25.63 -4.10
C ARG A 96 -2.47 -24.95 -3.68
N THR A 97 -1.89 -24.16 -4.56
CA THR A 97 -0.64 -23.43 -4.34
C THR A 97 -0.78 -21.99 -4.87
N PRO A 98 -1.76 -21.22 -4.36
CA PRO A 98 -2.21 -20.01 -5.03
C PRO A 98 -1.23 -18.84 -4.92
N TRP A 99 -0.10 -19.03 -4.23
CA TRP A 99 0.85 -17.98 -3.93
C TRP A 99 2.17 -18.19 -4.66
N CYS A 100 2.58 -17.27 -5.52
CA CYS A 100 3.92 -17.30 -6.06
C CYS A 100 4.93 -16.84 -5.01
N ASN A 101 5.92 -17.69 -4.73
CA ASN A 101 7.08 -17.39 -3.91
C ASN A 101 8.35 -17.73 -4.69
N ASP A 102 9.21 -16.74 -4.93
CA ASP A 102 10.46 -16.89 -5.69
C ASP A 102 10.32 -17.64 -7.03
N GLY A 103 9.28 -17.31 -7.78
CA GLY A 103 8.99 -17.91 -9.09
C GLY A 103 8.33 -19.28 -9.05
N VAL A 104 7.89 -19.74 -7.87
CA VAL A 104 7.26 -21.05 -7.67
C VAL A 104 5.93 -20.88 -6.93
N CYS A 105 4.88 -21.51 -7.44
CA CYS A 105 3.59 -21.54 -6.77
C CYS A 105 3.65 -22.40 -5.48
N ASN A 106 3.23 -21.81 -4.36
CA ASN A 106 3.31 -22.33 -3.00
C ASN A 106 1.92 -22.24 -2.32
N ALA A 107 1.66 -23.14 -1.37
CA ALA A 107 0.43 -23.15 -0.57
C ALA A 107 0.41 -22.03 0.47
N THR A 108 1.59 -21.56 0.89
CA THR A 108 1.75 -20.52 1.90
C THR A 108 2.11 -19.20 1.23
N ALA A 109 1.44 -18.12 1.63
CA ALA A 109 1.74 -16.78 1.15
C ALA A 109 3.18 -16.37 1.52
N PRO A 110 3.95 -15.76 0.59
CA PRO A 110 5.25 -15.19 0.90
C PRO A 110 5.14 -14.19 2.06
N THR A 111 6.04 -14.30 3.02
CA THR A 111 6.21 -13.28 4.05
C THR A 111 6.75 -12.00 3.41
N GLY A 112 5.90 -10.98 3.28
CA GLY A 112 6.31 -9.59 3.00
C GLY A 112 6.09 -9.07 1.58
N SER A 113 6.12 -9.91 0.54
CA SER A 113 6.00 -9.46 -0.87
C SER A 113 4.62 -9.70 -1.48
N CYS A 114 3.77 -10.47 -0.81
CA CYS A 114 2.45 -10.84 -1.33
C CYS A 114 1.28 -10.42 -0.47
N ASN A 115 1.19 -9.12 -0.28
CA ASN A 115 -0.05 -8.52 0.12
C ASN A 115 -0.99 -8.46 -1.09
N THR A 116 -1.92 -9.42 -1.21
CA THR A 116 -2.99 -9.37 -2.21
C THR A 116 -4.01 -8.27 -1.93
N ALA A 117 -3.93 -7.55 -0.81
CA ALA A 117 -4.77 -6.41 -0.56
C ALA A 117 -4.55 -5.39 -1.69
N GLN A 118 -5.56 -5.25 -2.54
CA GLN A 118 -5.61 -4.19 -3.52
C GLN A 118 -6.09 -2.92 -2.83
N PRO A 119 -5.62 -1.75 -3.28
CA PRO A 119 -6.21 -0.49 -2.87
C PRO A 119 -7.73 -0.51 -3.11
N ASP A 120 -8.51 -0.17 -2.10
CA ASP A 120 -9.95 -0.06 -2.17
C ASP A 120 -10.32 1.42 -2.38
N PRO A 121 -10.81 1.81 -3.57
CA PRO A 121 -11.14 3.20 -3.87
C PRO A 121 -12.42 3.68 -3.17
N SER A 122 -13.15 2.81 -2.48
CA SER A 122 -14.38 3.20 -1.76
C SER A 122 -14.11 3.97 -0.46
N PHE A 123 -12.84 4.05 -0.03
CA PHE A 123 -12.44 4.82 1.14
C PHE A 123 -11.32 5.82 0.80
N THR A 124 -11.48 7.06 1.24
CA THR A 124 -10.46 8.11 1.07
C THR A 124 -9.64 8.26 2.34
N CYS A 125 -8.34 7.97 2.26
CA CYS A 125 -7.40 8.18 3.35
C CYS A 125 -7.13 9.66 3.60
N THR A 126 -7.37 10.12 4.83
CA THR A 126 -7.11 11.50 5.25
C THR A 126 -5.74 11.67 5.92
N SER A 127 -5.20 10.59 6.49
CA SER A 127 -3.83 10.48 6.99
C SER A 127 -3.38 9.01 7.01
N SER A 128 -2.09 8.76 7.20
CA SER A 128 -1.61 7.39 7.42
C SER A 128 -2.16 6.83 8.74
N GLY A 129 -2.47 5.54 8.79
CA GLY A 129 -2.94 4.87 10.00
C GLY A 129 -4.08 3.88 9.75
N TYR A 130 -4.78 3.52 10.82
CA TYR A 130 -5.90 2.58 10.78
C TYR A 130 -7.20 3.31 11.15
N PHE A 131 -8.23 3.16 10.34
CA PHE A 131 -9.51 3.87 10.49
C PHE A 131 -10.67 2.89 10.64
N PRO A 132 -11.67 3.21 11.47
CA PRO A 132 -12.87 2.39 11.59
C PRO A 132 -13.69 2.39 10.29
N ASN A 133 -14.34 1.27 9.99
CA ASN A 133 -15.42 1.29 9.00
C ASN A 133 -16.71 1.77 9.67
N LEU A 134 -17.31 2.83 9.12
CA LEU A 134 -18.47 3.50 9.72
C LEU A 134 -19.77 2.67 9.68
N SER A 135 -19.82 1.64 8.84
CA SER A 135 -21.00 0.77 8.65
C SER A 135 -20.84 -0.63 9.26
N SER A 136 -19.62 -1.05 9.60
CA SER A 136 -19.37 -2.38 10.16
C SER A 136 -18.23 -2.39 11.17
N CYS A 137 -18.52 -2.83 12.39
CA CYS A 137 -17.50 -3.03 13.41
C CYS A 137 -16.56 -4.21 13.16
N SER A 138 -16.85 -5.10 12.21
CA SER A 138 -15.91 -6.15 11.81
C SER A 138 -14.90 -5.65 10.77
N LYS A 139 -15.15 -4.51 10.13
CA LYS A 139 -14.30 -3.99 9.06
C LYS A 139 -13.53 -2.76 9.52
N TYR A 140 -12.40 -2.51 8.88
CA TYR A 140 -11.59 -1.32 9.09
C TYR A 140 -10.82 -0.97 7.82
N TRP A 141 -10.18 0.18 7.82
CA TRP A 141 -9.37 0.67 6.71
C TRP A 141 -7.93 0.84 7.18
N ILE A 142 -7.00 0.44 6.33
CA ILE A 142 -5.57 0.65 6.51
C ILE A 142 -5.15 1.69 5.47
N CYS A 143 -4.60 2.80 5.93
CA CYS A 143 -4.11 3.88 5.09
C CYS A 143 -2.60 3.95 5.19
N ILE A 144 -1.93 3.62 4.09
CA ILE A 144 -0.47 3.64 3.99
C ILE A 144 -0.06 4.33 2.69
N GLY A 145 1.01 5.11 2.74
CA GLY A 145 1.66 5.65 1.55
C GLY A 145 2.53 4.58 0.90
N ASN A 146 2.87 4.76 -0.38
CA ASN A 146 3.90 3.96 -1.02
C ASN A 146 5.28 4.63 -0.85
N ASP A 147 6.35 3.84 -0.92
CA ASP A 147 7.72 4.35 -0.71
C ASP A 147 8.11 5.44 -1.73
N ALA A 148 7.53 5.40 -2.93
CA ALA A 148 7.78 6.36 -3.99
C ALA A 148 7.10 7.72 -3.75
N ASN A 149 5.98 7.73 -3.03
CA ASN A 149 5.19 8.91 -2.71
C ASN A 149 4.46 8.70 -1.37
N PRO A 150 5.12 9.00 -0.23
CA PRO A 150 4.53 8.81 1.10
C PRO A 150 3.30 9.69 1.36
N THR A 151 3.06 10.72 0.52
CA THR A 151 1.88 11.58 0.60
C THR A 151 0.67 11.03 -0.17
N SER A 152 0.89 10.09 -1.11
CA SER A 152 -0.18 9.43 -1.85
C SER A 152 -0.64 8.19 -1.09
N LEU A 153 -1.58 8.38 -0.17
CA LEU A 153 -2.12 7.31 0.65
C LEU A 153 -3.09 6.42 -0.13
N GLN A 154 -2.93 5.10 0.03
CA GLN A 154 -3.85 4.09 -0.49
C GLN A 154 -4.60 3.45 0.67
N ALA A 155 -5.92 3.29 0.49
CA ALA A 155 -6.77 2.61 1.45
C ALA A 155 -6.81 1.11 1.15
N TYR A 156 -6.74 0.28 2.17
CA TYR A 156 -6.90 -1.17 2.06
C TYR A 156 -7.94 -1.64 3.06
N ALA A 157 -8.84 -2.52 2.64
CA ALA A 157 -9.85 -3.08 3.52
C ALA A 157 -9.23 -4.12 4.47
N GLY A 158 -9.47 -3.95 5.76
CA GLY A 158 -9.21 -4.96 6.78
C GLY A 158 -10.52 -5.59 7.27
N ASP A 159 -10.46 -6.87 7.66
CA ASP A 159 -11.62 -7.61 8.17
C ASP A 159 -11.25 -8.46 9.39
N CYS A 160 -11.97 -8.25 10.48
CA CYS A 160 -11.89 -9.02 11.71
C CYS A 160 -12.77 -10.27 11.69
N SER A 161 -13.56 -10.50 10.63
CA SER A 161 -14.46 -11.67 10.51
C SER A 161 -13.71 -13.01 10.52
N ALA A 162 -12.41 -13.01 10.21
CA ALA A 162 -11.53 -14.17 10.37
C ALA A 162 -11.41 -14.65 11.82
N PHE A 163 -11.70 -13.78 12.80
CA PHE A 163 -11.69 -14.10 14.22
C PHE A 163 -13.13 -14.21 14.74
N SER A 164 -13.43 -15.32 15.41
CA SER A 164 -14.77 -15.56 15.97
C SER A 164 -15.18 -14.46 16.95
N ASN A 165 -16.33 -13.83 16.67
CA ASN A 165 -16.92 -12.75 17.47
C ASN A 165 -15.97 -11.57 17.75
N ALA A 166 -15.15 -11.19 16.77
CA ALA A 166 -14.25 -10.05 16.87
C ALA A 166 -14.81 -8.76 16.25
N ALA A 167 -14.32 -7.63 16.74
CA ALA A 167 -14.54 -6.31 16.18
C ALA A 167 -13.23 -5.50 16.21
N TYR A 168 -13.09 -4.57 15.27
CA TYR A 168 -11.97 -3.64 15.26
C TYR A 168 -12.09 -2.68 16.46
N ASP A 169 -11.02 -2.49 17.22
CA ASP A 169 -10.92 -1.46 18.25
C ASP A 169 -9.98 -0.34 17.75
N PRO A 170 -10.52 0.87 17.47
CA PRO A 170 -9.74 1.98 16.95
C PRO A 170 -8.67 2.50 17.94
N ARG A 171 -8.78 2.15 19.23
CA ARG A 171 -7.83 2.62 20.25
C ARG A 171 -6.51 1.87 20.18
N THR A 172 -6.61 0.55 20.00
CA THR A 172 -5.47 -0.36 19.88
C THR A 172 -5.05 -0.55 18.43
N GLY A 173 -5.94 -0.29 17.46
CA GLY A 173 -5.71 -0.59 16.05
C GLY A 173 -5.75 -2.09 15.74
N GLN A 174 -6.48 -2.87 16.54
CA GLN A 174 -6.48 -4.33 16.47
C GLN A 174 -7.90 -4.92 16.45
N CYS A 175 -8.02 -6.13 15.91
CA CYS A 175 -9.22 -6.95 16.10
C CYS A 175 -9.21 -7.54 17.50
N VAL A 176 -10.22 -7.21 18.30
CA VAL A 176 -10.40 -7.72 19.68
C VAL A 176 -11.75 -8.42 19.80
N GLN A 177 -11.97 -9.17 20.88
CA GLN A 177 -13.29 -9.74 21.16
C GLN A 177 -14.34 -8.62 21.23
N LYS A 178 -15.51 -8.84 20.65
CA LYS A 178 -16.55 -7.80 20.53
C LYS A 178 -16.99 -7.22 21.88
N SER A 179 -16.91 -8.00 22.96
CA SER A 179 -17.16 -7.54 24.34
C SER A 179 -16.12 -6.56 24.90
N GLN A 180 -14.94 -6.49 24.27
CA GLN A 180 -13.83 -5.60 24.64
C GLN A 180 -13.72 -4.39 23.71
N SER A 181 -14.24 -4.50 22.49
CA SER A 181 -14.27 -3.38 21.54
C SER A 181 -15.27 -2.32 21.98
N THR A 182 -14.89 -1.06 21.77
CA THR A 182 -15.79 0.09 21.92
C THR A 182 -16.40 0.51 20.58
N CYS A 183 -16.22 -0.26 19.51
CA CYS A 183 -16.67 0.12 18.18
C CYS A 183 -18.16 0.46 18.14
N THR A 184 -18.47 1.53 17.42
CA THR A 184 -19.83 1.97 17.10
C THR A 184 -19.92 2.29 15.62
N THR A 185 -21.04 1.95 14.99
CA THR A 185 -21.34 2.46 13.65
C THR A 185 -21.80 3.92 13.72
N VAL A 186 -21.67 4.62 12.60
CA VAL A 186 -22.03 6.03 12.49
C VAL A 186 -23.17 6.19 11.50
N THR A 187 -24.09 7.11 11.79
CA THR A 187 -25.14 7.54 10.86
C THR A 187 -24.96 9.02 10.57
N CYS A 188 -25.04 9.41 9.30
CA CYS A 188 -25.03 10.81 8.90
C CYS A 188 -26.45 11.38 8.90
N ARG A 189 -26.63 12.54 9.52
CA ARG A 189 -27.89 13.30 9.57
C ARG A 189 -27.64 14.72 9.08
N GLY A 190 -27.32 14.83 7.79
CA GLY A 190 -26.96 16.06 7.13
C GLY A 190 -25.44 16.29 7.09
N VAL A 191 -25.07 17.46 6.57
CA VAL A 191 -23.67 17.90 6.48
C VAL A 191 -23.19 18.36 7.85
N GLY A 192 -22.01 17.91 8.27
CA GLY A 192 -21.41 18.34 9.52
C GLY A 192 -20.36 17.39 10.06
N ASN A 193 -19.76 17.77 11.18
CA ASN A 193 -18.75 16.98 11.87
C ASN A 193 -19.33 16.36 13.15
N GLN A 194 -18.96 15.12 13.43
CA GLN A 194 -19.31 14.43 14.67
C GLN A 194 -18.09 13.69 15.24
N VAL A 195 -17.88 13.78 16.55
CA VAL A 195 -16.81 13.05 17.24
C VAL A 195 -17.06 11.55 17.12
N TYR A 196 -16.03 10.78 16.78
CA TYR A 196 -16.11 9.32 16.79
C TYR A 196 -15.86 8.81 18.21
N THR A 197 -16.92 8.68 19.00
CA THR A 197 -16.88 8.36 20.45
C THR A 197 -15.90 7.25 20.87
N PRO A 198 -15.74 6.13 20.13
CA PRO A 198 -14.80 5.07 20.53
C PRO A 198 -13.33 5.50 20.52
N ALA A 199 -12.98 6.48 19.71
CA ALA A 199 -11.65 7.07 19.59
C ALA A 199 -11.81 8.59 19.39
N PRO A 200 -11.99 9.39 20.47
CA PRO A 200 -12.37 10.80 20.35
C PRO A 200 -11.38 11.71 19.62
N TRP A 201 -10.14 11.25 19.41
CA TRP A 201 -9.17 11.90 18.52
C TRP A 201 -9.48 11.71 17.04
N MET A 202 -10.54 10.99 16.69
CA MET A 202 -11.08 10.89 15.36
C MET A 202 -12.46 11.54 15.32
N TYR A 203 -12.80 12.10 14.17
CA TYR A 203 -14.13 12.60 13.88
C TYR A 203 -14.56 12.20 12.49
N VAL A 204 -15.87 12.22 12.27
CA VAL A 204 -16.50 11.92 10.98
C VAL A 204 -17.06 13.21 10.41
N THR A 205 -16.65 13.55 9.20
CA THR A 205 -17.24 14.61 8.39
C THR A 205 -18.26 14.01 7.45
N CYS A 206 -19.54 14.21 7.74
CA CYS A 206 -20.62 13.83 6.84
C CYS A 206 -20.76 14.90 5.74
N LEU A 207 -20.66 14.48 4.48
CA LEU A 207 -20.86 15.34 3.31
C LEU A 207 -22.30 15.29 2.77
N SER A 208 -23.08 14.30 3.20
CA SER A 208 -24.49 14.10 2.84
C SER A 208 -25.22 13.35 3.97
N ASN A 209 -26.46 12.90 3.73
CA ASN A 209 -27.16 11.98 4.63
C ASN A 209 -26.66 10.51 4.52
N SER A 210 -25.75 10.21 3.59
CA SER A 210 -25.18 8.89 3.41
C SER A 210 -23.85 8.75 4.14
N VAL A 211 -23.67 7.64 4.86
CA VAL A 211 -22.39 7.28 5.49
C VAL A 211 -21.30 6.91 4.46
N THR A 212 -21.68 6.58 3.24
CA THR A 212 -20.74 6.30 2.13
C THR A 212 -19.96 7.53 1.70
N ASP A 213 -20.54 8.71 1.91
CA ASP A 213 -19.94 9.99 1.50
C ASP A 213 -19.20 10.64 2.67
N ALA A 214 -19.12 9.95 3.82
CA ALA A 214 -18.49 10.47 5.01
C ALA A 214 -16.98 10.22 5.01
N LEU A 215 -16.23 11.19 5.51
CA LEU A 215 -14.79 11.09 5.71
C LEU A 215 -14.49 10.83 7.18
N VAL A 216 -13.55 9.93 7.45
CA VAL A 216 -12.99 9.77 8.80
C VAL A 216 -11.68 10.54 8.86
N VAL A 217 -11.59 11.48 9.80
CA VAL A 217 -10.43 12.35 9.97
C VAL A 217 -9.87 12.13 11.37
N ALA A 218 -8.54 11.99 11.47
CA ALA A 218 -7.85 11.98 12.74
C ALA A 218 -7.35 13.39 13.08
N CYS A 219 -7.48 13.78 14.35
CA CYS A 219 -6.71 14.88 14.90
C CYS A 219 -5.22 14.56 14.85
N ALA A 220 -4.40 15.60 14.95
CA ALA A 220 -2.96 15.50 14.77
C ALA A 220 -2.28 14.62 15.84
N ASN A 221 -2.92 14.44 17.00
CA ASN A 221 -2.49 13.50 18.03
C ASN A 221 -3.67 12.84 18.76
N LYS A 222 -3.40 11.70 19.41
CA LYS A 222 -4.42 10.89 20.11
C LYS A 222 -4.97 11.52 21.38
N ASN A 223 -4.39 12.63 21.85
CA ASN A 223 -4.85 13.36 23.03
C ASN A 223 -5.55 14.67 22.64
N GLN A 224 -6.02 14.78 21.40
CA GLN A 224 -6.94 15.82 20.95
C GLN A 224 -8.34 15.24 20.76
N SER A 225 -9.33 16.12 20.65
CA SER A 225 -10.70 15.79 20.23
C SER A 225 -11.30 16.98 19.49
N LEU A 226 -12.22 16.70 18.57
CA LEU A 226 -12.93 17.75 17.84
C LEU A 226 -13.84 18.53 18.78
N THR A 227 -13.53 19.80 19.01
CA THR A 227 -14.31 20.73 19.82
C THR A 227 -14.53 22.01 19.01
N ASN A 228 -15.78 22.41 18.81
CA ASN A 228 -16.13 23.62 18.03
C ASN A 228 -15.51 23.65 16.61
N GLY A 229 -15.38 22.49 15.97
CA GLY A 229 -14.83 22.38 14.61
C GLY A 229 -13.31 22.38 14.53
N VAL A 230 -12.58 22.46 15.65
CA VAL A 230 -11.13 22.36 15.71
C VAL A 230 -10.69 21.20 16.60
N CYS A 231 -9.57 20.55 16.27
CA CYS A 231 -8.93 19.57 17.13
C CYS A 231 -8.21 20.30 18.28
N ALA A 232 -8.76 20.20 19.48
CA ALA A 232 -8.23 20.82 20.69
C ALA A 232 -7.75 19.75 21.68
N ASN A 233 -6.86 20.13 22.60
CA ASN A 233 -6.38 19.25 23.67
C ASN A 233 -7.57 18.63 24.43
N ALA A 234 -7.52 17.32 24.66
CA ALA A 234 -8.57 16.54 25.31
C ALA A 234 -7.97 15.42 26.16
N CYS A 235 -8.74 14.96 27.15
CA CYS A 235 -8.31 13.87 28.01
C CYS A 235 -8.86 12.53 27.54
N ASN A 236 -8.06 11.85 26.71
CA ASN A 236 -8.37 10.50 26.21
C ASN A 236 -7.65 9.39 26.99
N ALA A 237 -6.72 9.76 27.86
CA ALA A 237 -5.97 8.88 28.77
C ALA A 237 -5.58 9.66 30.04
N ALA A 238 -5.29 8.94 31.12
CA ALA A 238 -4.74 9.54 32.34
C ALA A 238 -3.26 9.89 32.14
N GLY A 239 -2.81 11.00 32.71
CA GLY A 239 -1.40 11.39 32.69
C GLY A 239 -1.18 12.86 32.37
N ARG A 240 0.08 13.20 32.05
CA ARG A 240 0.47 14.53 31.59
C ARG A 240 0.89 14.46 30.14
N PHE A 241 0.47 15.45 29.37
CA PHE A 241 0.71 15.51 27.94
C PHE A 241 1.21 16.91 27.56
N PRO A 242 2.04 17.03 26.52
CA PRO A 242 2.51 18.35 26.09
C PRO A 242 1.32 19.18 25.60
N TRP A 243 1.39 20.50 25.77
CA TRP A 243 0.37 21.39 25.25
C TRP A 243 0.52 21.54 23.72
N TYR A 244 -0.47 21.08 22.96
CA TYR A 244 -0.49 21.25 21.50
C TYR A 244 -1.28 22.49 21.10
N ASP A 245 -0.85 23.14 20.01
CA ASP A 245 -1.68 24.11 19.31
C ASP A 245 -2.87 23.41 18.62
N GLU A 246 -3.94 24.17 18.38
CA GLU A 246 -5.13 23.67 17.71
C GLU A 246 -4.79 23.14 16.31
N ASN A 247 -5.31 21.95 15.99
CA ASN A 247 -5.04 21.24 14.72
C ASN A 247 -3.57 20.93 14.43
N SER A 248 -2.67 21.01 15.42
CA SER A 248 -1.24 20.78 15.25
C SER A 248 -0.75 19.55 15.99
N SER A 249 0.22 18.85 15.39
CA SER A 249 1.03 17.83 16.07
C SER A 249 2.32 18.41 16.65
N THR A 250 2.63 19.67 16.34
CA THR A 250 3.85 20.33 16.80
C THR A 250 3.65 20.92 18.18
N ILE A 251 4.62 20.71 19.05
CA ILE A 251 4.66 21.27 20.40
C ILE A 251 5.43 22.59 20.29
N THR A 252 4.71 23.70 20.32
CA THR A 252 5.28 25.05 20.30
C THR A 252 5.55 25.57 21.71
N ASP A 253 4.67 25.24 22.65
CA ASP A 253 4.79 25.56 24.07
C ASP A 253 5.38 24.36 24.83
N THR A 254 6.71 24.24 24.81
CA THR A 254 7.43 23.21 25.56
C THR A 254 7.49 23.49 27.06
N ALA A 255 7.08 24.68 27.51
CA ALA A 255 6.99 25.04 28.92
C ALA A 255 5.66 24.63 29.56
N SER A 256 4.63 24.39 28.75
CA SER A 256 3.31 23.97 29.23
C SER A 256 3.03 22.49 29.00
N PHE A 257 2.18 21.97 29.86
CA PHE A 257 1.56 20.65 29.72
C PHE A 257 0.08 20.76 30.08
N TYR A 258 -0.68 19.69 29.88
CA TYR A 258 -1.96 19.53 30.55
C TYR A 258 -2.01 18.19 31.25
N GLU A 259 -2.71 18.18 32.39
CA GLU A 259 -2.94 17.00 33.19
C GLU A 259 -4.37 16.50 32.97
N CYS A 260 -4.47 15.18 32.80
CA CYS A 260 -5.72 14.46 32.63
C CYS A 260 -5.91 13.51 33.79
N VAL A 261 -6.90 13.81 34.62
CA VAL A 261 -7.26 13.02 35.80
C VAL A 261 -8.41 12.08 35.44
N GLN A 262 -8.25 10.79 35.75
CA GLN A 262 -9.28 9.79 35.57
C GLN A 262 -10.27 9.85 36.74
N ASN A 263 -11.55 10.02 36.42
CA ASN A 263 -12.68 10.01 37.35
C ASN A 263 -13.55 8.79 37.03
N GLY A 264 -13.22 7.64 37.63
CA GLY A 264 -13.89 6.37 37.34
C GLY A 264 -13.60 5.86 35.92
N LYS A 265 -14.63 5.77 35.08
CA LYS A 265 -14.50 5.36 33.66
C LYS A 265 -14.38 6.54 32.68
N THR A 266 -14.42 7.76 33.20
CA THR A 266 -14.35 9.00 32.41
C THR A 266 -13.09 9.78 32.78
N PHE A 267 -12.68 10.70 31.92
CA PHE A 267 -11.61 11.65 32.23
C PHE A 267 -12.19 13.05 32.42
N GLY A 268 -11.58 13.84 33.31
CA GLY A 268 -11.91 15.25 33.45
C GLY A 268 -11.49 16.08 32.24
N SER A 269 -11.84 17.36 32.24
CA SER A 269 -11.31 18.31 31.26
C SER A 269 -9.79 18.50 31.43
N PRO A 270 -9.04 18.77 30.34
CA PRO A 270 -7.62 19.10 30.43
C PRO A 270 -7.36 20.27 31.38
N VAL A 271 -6.46 20.08 32.33
CA VAL A 271 -6.00 21.17 33.22
C VAL A 271 -4.63 21.62 32.78
N LYS A 272 -4.51 22.85 32.26
CA LYS A 272 -3.22 23.41 31.84
C LYS A 272 -2.30 23.59 33.05
N GLY A 273 -1.06 23.13 32.92
CA GLY A 273 0.02 23.32 33.87
C GLY A 273 1.26 23.92 33.20
N THR A 274 2.20 24.38 34.00
CA THR A 274 3.46 24.98 33.53
C THR A 274 4.63 24.34 34.26
N CYS A 275 5.67 24.01 33.51
CA CYS A 275 6.91 23.49 34.07
C CYS A 275 7.64 24.57 34.88
N PRO A 276 8.40 24.20 35.93
CA PRO A 276 9.25 25.13 36.67
C PRO A 276 10.20 25.92 35.75
N THR A 277 10.57 27.14 36.14
CA THR A 277 11.52 27.97 35.40
C THR A 277 12.82 27.21 35.11
N GLY A 278 13.27 27.24 33.84
CA GLY A 278 14.47 26.53 33.40
C GLY A 278 14.25 25.04 33.08
N SER A 279 12.99 24.59 32.97
CA SER A 279 12.65 23.23 32.56
C SER A 279 11.62 23.21 31.42
N THR A 280 11.62 22.13 30.64
CA THR A 280 10.69 21.89 29.53
C THR A 280 9.99 20.55 29.73
N PHE A 281 8.75 20.44 29.28
CA PHE A 281 8.00 19.19 29.30
C PHE A 281 8.61 18.19 28.32
N ASP A 282 9.07 17.06 28.85
CA ASP A 282 9.59 15.94 28.09
C ASP A 282 8.48 14.91 27.83
N VAL A 283 8.07 14.79 26.58
CA VAL A 283 6.98 13.90 26.16
C VAL A 283 7.27 12.44 26.49
N ALA A 284 8.52 12.01 26.34
CA ALA A 284 8.90 10.61 26.54
C ALA A 284 8.71 10.15 28.00
N SER A 285 9.11 10.97 28.97
CA SER A 285 8.91 10.70 30.40
C SER A 285 7.60 11.22 30.96
N SER A 286 6.86 12.05 30.20
CA SER A 286 5.68 12.78 30.67
C SER A 286 5.96 13.64 31.92
N GLN A 287 7.14 14.27 31.97
CA GLN A 287 7.63 15.05 33.10
C GLN A 287 8.37 16.31 32.65
N CYS A 288 8.43 17.33 33.51
CA CYS A 288 9.28 18.49 33.28
C CYS A 288 10.75 18.12 33.56
N LYS A 289 11.64 18.37 32.60
CA LYS A 289 13.09 18.15 32.73
C LYS A 289 13.82 19.47 32.63
N ALA A 290 14.84 19.65 33.48
CA ALA A 290 15.74 20.80 33.36
C ALA A 290 16.29 20.88 31.94
N GLN A 291 16.24 22.07 31.36
CA GLN A 291 16.83 22.31 30.05
C GLN A 291 18.34 22.15 30.20
N ALA A 292 18.96 21.36 29.32
CA ALA A 292 20.42 21.28 29.30
C ALA A 292 20.96 22.71 29.13
N ALA A 293 21.86 23.12 30.02
CA ALA A 293 22.51 24.42 29.91
C ALA A 293 23.10 24.51 28.49
N GLN A 294 22.63 25.48 27.70
CA GLN A 294 23.23 25.72 26.40
C GLN A 294 24.67 26.16 26.64
N PRO A 295 25.66 25.53 25.97
CA PRO A 295 27.06 25.89 26.12
C PRO A 295 27.35 27.33 25.66
#